data_AF-A0A8S3WZZ4-F1
#
_entry.id   AF-A0A8S3WZZ4-F1
#
_cell.length_a   1.000
_cell.length_b   1.000
_cell.length_c   1.000
_cell.angle_alpha   90.00
_cell.angle_beta   90.00
_cell.angle_gamma   90.00
#
_symmetry.space_group_name_H-M   'P 1'
#
loop_
_entity.id
_entity.type
_entity.pdbx_description
1 polymer ?
#
loop_
_entity_poly.entity_id
_entity_poly.type
_entity_poly.pdbx_seq_one_letter_code
_entity_poly.pdbx_strand_id
1 'polypeptide(L)'
;MPRPVNRNLLDPITDRNINPRPYLGYMFETAQLNLDSVILNAIRQRYSAFLLQLLKELQQRLPDNYKQLESMALLSPEEAIKTIKSNTIIDVAEILGFTPEIIDKIMQQWHILHININKVAF
;
A
#
# COMPACT_ATOMS: atom_id res chain seq x y z
N MET A 1 -5.96 28.84 -13.84
CA MET A 1 -6.26 27.70 -12.95
C MET A 1 -4.99 26.88 -12.79
N PRO A 2 -4.48 26.63 -11.57
CA PRO A 2 -3.35 25.72 -11.41
C PRO A 2 -3.85 24.31 -11.71
N ARG A 3 -3.12 23.58 -12.57
CA ARG A 3 -3.45 22.20 -12.95
C ARG A 3 -3.44 21.32 -11.69
N PRO A 4 -4.37 20.36 -11.54
CA PRO A 4 -4.24 19.35 -10.51
C PRO A 4 -2.94 18.59 -10.78
N VAL A 5 -1.98 18.72 -9.85
CA VAL A 5 -0.76 17.92 -9.90
C VAL A 5 -1.21 16.49 -9.61
N ASN A 6 -1.23 15.67 -10.65
CA ASN A 6 -1.51 14.24 -10.52
C ASN A 6 -0.28 13.61 -9.83
N ARG A 7 -0.24 13.71 -8.50
CA ARG A 7 0.84 13.15 -7.68
C ARG A 7 0.55 11.66 -7.55
N ASN A 8 1.40 10.82 -8.14
CA ASN A 8 1.36 9.41 -7.79
C ASN A 8 1.74 9.31 -6.32
N LEU A 9 0.90 8.64 -5.52
CA LEU A 9 1.17 8.39 -4.09
C LEU A 9 2.51 7.67 -3.85
N LEU A 10 3.05 7.04 -4.90
CA LEU A 10 4.31 6.29 -4.89
C LEU A 10 5.53 7.12 -5.27
N ASP A 11 5.38 8.39 -5.67
CA ASP A 11 6.53 9.23 -5.99
C ASP A 11 7.39 9.46 -4.74
N PRO A 12 8.73 9.35 -4.82
CA PRO A 12 9.60 9.45 -3.65
C PRO A 12 9.45 10.82 -2.97
N ILE A 13 9.09 10.79 -1.69
CA ILE A 13 8.90 12.01 -0.90
C ILE A 13 10.28 12.59 -0.55
N THR A 14 10.56 13.74 -1.14
CA THR A 14 11.79 14.51 -0.93
C THR A 14 11.47 15.82 -0.22
N ASP A 15 12.45 16.37 0.50
CA ASP A 15 12.32 17.66 1.23
C ASP A 15 11.86 18.81 0.32
N ARG A 16 12.11 18.70 -0.99
CA ARG A 16 11.72 19.68 -2.02
C ARG A 16 10.21 19.71 -2.29
N ASN A 17 9.47 18.67 -1.89
CA ASN A 17 8.03 18.54 -2.13
C ASN A 17 7.19 18.96 -0.92
N ILE A 18 7.82 19.40 0.17
CA ILE A 18 7.14 19.81 1.40
C ILE A 18 7.02 21.32 1.48
N ASN A 19 5.84 21.80 1.86
CA ASN A 19 5.58 23.23 2.04
C ASN A 19 6.49 23.78 3.18
N PRO A 20 7.31 24.80 2.92
CA PRO A 20 8.22 25.38 3.92
C PRO A 20 7.48 26.04 5.10
N ARG A 21 6.18 26.32 4.95
CA ARG A 21 5.32 26.83 6.02
C ARG A 21 4.01 26.04 6.05
N PRO A 22 4.01 24.83 6.64
CA PRO A 22 2.83 23.98 6.66
C PRO A 22 1.71 24.65 7.46
N TYR A 23 0.49 24.53 6.94
CA TYR A 23 -0.72 24.86 7.68
C TYR A 23 -0.93 23.82 8.78
N LEU A 24 -0.99 24.26 10.04
CA LEU A 24 -1.06 23.36 11.20
C LEU A 24 -2.50 23.07 11.65
N GLY A 25 -3.49 23.53 10.89
CA GLY A 25 -4.91 23.35 11.20
C GLY A 25 -5.55 24.63 11.74
N TYR A 26 -6.88 24.71 11.58
CA TYR A 26 -7.66 25.92 11.85
C TYR A 26 -7.47 26.39 13.30
N MET A 27 -7.66 25.48 14.26
CA MET A 27 -7.51 25.78 15.69
C MET A 27 -6.13 26.34 16.05
N PHE A 28 -5.06 25.84 15.42
CA PHE A 28 -3.70 26.31 15.68
C PHE A 28 -3.47 27.70 15.08
N GLU A 29 -3.95 27.95 13.86
CA GLU A 29 -3.77 29.24 13.17
C GLU A 29 -4.71 30.32 13.72
N THR A 30 -5.86 29.97 14.29
CA THR A 30 -6.79 30.91 14.93
C THR A 30 -6.55 31.09 16.42
N ALA A 31 -5.78 30.20 17.05
CA ALA A 31 -5.41 30.38 18.43
C ALA A 31 -4.50 31.61 18.55
N GLN A 32 -4.85 32.54 19.44
CA GLN A 32 -3.97 33.63 19.87
C GLN A 32 -2.88 33.06 20.78
N LEU A 33 -2.03 32.22 20.20
CA LEU A 33 -0.85 31.69 20.84
C LEU A 33 0.13 32.86 20.94
N ASN A 34 0.30 33.43 22.14
CA ASN A 34 1.34 34.43 22.45
C ASN A 34 2.73 33.77 22.45
N LEU A 35 3.07 33.08 21.35
CA LEU A 35 4.33 32.41 21.15
C LEU A 35 5.25 33.33 20.36
N ASP A 36 6.52 33.34 20.76
CA ASP A 36 7.55 33.97 19.96
C ASP A 36 7.64 33.30 18.58
N SER A 37 7.91 34.12 17.56
CA SER A 37 8.19 33.75 16.19
C SER A 37 9.19 32.61 16.05
N VAL A 38 10.22 32.58 16.92
CA VAL A 38 11.25 31.53 16.95
C VAL A 38 10.64 30.18 17.36
N ILE A 39 9.83 30.17 18.42
CA ILE A 39 9.16 28.97 18.91
C ILE A 39 8.15 28.46 17.88
N LEU A 40 7.40 29.37 17.26
CA LEU A 40 6.40 29.02 16.26
C LEU A 40 7.04 28.40 15.01
N ASN A 41 8.20 28.91 14.58
CA ASN A 41 8.98 28.31 13.50
C ASN A 41 9.54 26.93 13.88
N ALA A 42 10.02 26.76 15.11
CA ALA A 42 10.51 25.46 15.58
C ALA A 42 9.39 24.40 15.61
N ILE A 43 8.17 24.77 16.04
CA ILE A 43 6.99 23.89 16.01
C ILE A 43 6.67 23.49 14.57
N ARG A 44 6.63 24.44 13.64
CA ARG A 44 6.36 24.16 12.22
C ARG A 44 7.40 23.24 11.60
N GLN A 45 8.69 23.47 11.89
CA GLN A 45 9.76 22.61 11.40
C GLN A 45 9.64 21.18 11.95
N ARG A 46 9.37 21.04 13.25
CA ARG A 46 9.16 19.73 13.88
C ARG A 46 7.97 19.00 13.28
N TYR A 47 6.88 19.71 13.02
CA TYR A 47 5.70 19.14 12.35
C TYR A 47 6.02 18.68 10.92
N SER A 48 6.70 19.51 10.12
CA SER A 48 7.14 19.12 8.77
C SER A 48 8.03 17.88 8.79
N ALA A 49 9.00 17.81 9.72
CA ALA A 49 9.89 16.66 9.87
C ALA A 49 9.13 15.39 10.27
N PHE A 50 8.18 15.51 11.21
CA PHE A 50 7.30 14.40 11.59
C PHE A 50 6.46 13.90 10.42
N LEU A 51 5.80 14.81 9.68
CA LEU A 51 5.01 14.45 8.51
C LEU A 51 5.86 13.78 7.44
N LEU A 52 7.06 14.30 7.17
CA LEU A 52 7.98 13.69 6.21
C LEU A 52 8.34 12.26 6.63
N GLN A 53 8.67 12.05 7.90
CA GLN A 53 8.99 10.72 8.41
C GLN A 53 7.78 9.79 8.31
N LEU A 54 6.60 10.24 8.76
CA LEU A 54 5.37 9.46 8.69
C LEU A 54 5.06 9.04 7.26
N LEU A 55 5.20 9.96 6.31
CA LEU A 55 4.94 9.67 4.91
C LEU A 55 5.96 8.67 4.33
N LYS A 56 7.25 8.77 4.68
CA LYS A 56 8.26 7.77 4.30
C LYS A 56 7.91 6.38 4.83
N GLU A 57 7.52 6.28 6.10
CA GLU A 57 7.10 5.01 6.70
C GLU A 57 5.87 4.42 6.00
N LEU A 58 4.87 5.25 5.69
CA LEU A 58 3.69 4.82 4.93
C LEU A 58 4.07 4.36 3.53
N GLN A 59 4.95 5.10 2.84
CA GLN A 59 5.48 4.72 1.53
C GLN A 59 6.39 3.50 1.56
N GLN A 60 6.97 3.12 2.69
CA GLN A 60 7.74 1.87 2.79
C GLN A 60 6.81 0.67 3.00
N ARG A 61 5.69 0.85 3.70
CA ARG A 61 4.71 -0.22 3.95
C ARG A 61 3.76 -0.45 2.77
N LEU A 62 3.42 0.61 2.02
CA LEU A 62 2.52 0.53 0.87
C LEU A 62 3.04 -0.36 -0.29
N PRO A 63 4.33 -0.33 -0.71
CA PRO A 63 4.85 -1.14 -1.81
C PRO A 63 4.73 -2.63 -1.54
N ASP A 64 5.05 -3.06 -0.31
CA ASP A 64 4.96 -4.46 0.07
C ASP A 64 3.50 -4.90 0.18
N ASN A 65 2.66 -4.10 0.85
CA ASN A 65 1.23 -4.38 0.94
C ASN A 65 0.54 -4.32 -0.43
N TYR A 66 0.98 -3.46 -1.34
CA TYR A 66 0.41 -3.36 -2.69
C TYR A 66 0.73 -4.61 -3.50
N LYS A 67 1.96 -5.11 -3.46
CA LYS A 67 2.33 -6.38 -4.12
C LYS A 67 1.58 -7.58 -3.52
N GLN A 68 1.38 -7.59 -2.19
CA GLN A 68 0.57 -8.61 -1.52
C GLN A 68 -0.92 -8.50 -1.89
N LEU A 69 -1.45 -7.29 -2.05
CA LEU A 69 -2.82 -7.08 -2.53
C LEU A 69 -2.97 -7.43 -4.03
N GLU A 70 -1.94 -7.21 -4.82
CA GLU A 70 -1.89 -7.62 -6.23
C GLU A 70 -1.87 -9.16 -6.34
N SER A 71 -1.16 -9.86 -5.46
CA SER A 71 -1.20 -11.33 -5.42
C SER A 71 -2.57 -11.87 -5.01
N MET A 72 -3.37 -11.13 -4.24
CA MET A 72 -4.77 -11.48 -3.95
C MET A 72 -5.67 -11.43 -5.20
N ALA A 73 -5.28 -10.72 -6.26
CA ALA A 73 -6.02 -10.73 -7.54
C ALA A 73 -6.03 -12.13 -8.20
N LEU A 74 -5.10 -13.02 -7.83
CA LEU A 74 -5.09 -14.42 -8.24
C LEU A 74 -6.32 -15.21 -7.75
N LEU A 75 -6.97 -14.72 -6.70
CA LEU A 75 -8.23 -15.28 -6.17
C LEU A 75 -9.47 -14.73 -6.88
N SER A 76 -9.30 -13.80 -7.83
CA SER A 76 -10.43 -13.31 -8.63
C SER A 76 -11.05 -14.45 -9.43
N PRO A 77 -12.37 -14.45 -9.68
CA PRO A 77 -13.03 -15.49 -10.47
C PRO A 77 -12.41 -15.66 -11.86
N GLU A 78 -11.99 -14.55 -12.48
CA GLU A 78 -11.40 -14.51 -13.82
C GLU A 78 -10.07 -15.27 -13.86
N GLU A 79 -9.15 -15.00 -12.92
CA GLU A 79 -7.88 -15.73 -12.80
C GLU A 79 -8.12 -17.18 -12.31
N ALA A 80 -9.11 -17.38 -11.44
CA ALA A 80 -9.46 -18.70 -10.92
C ALA A 80 -10.11 -19.63 -11.94
N ILE A 81 -10.53 -19.13 -13.11
CA ILE A 81 -11.14 -19.96 -14.17
C ILE A 81 -10.18 -20.16 -15.36
N LYS A 82 -9.05 -19.43 -15.43
CA LYS A 82 -8.07 -19.60 -16.52
C LYS A 82 -7.52 -21.03 -16.59
N THR A 83 -7.41 -21.51 -17.83
CA THR A 83 -6.91 -22.86 -18.19
C THR A 83 -5.42 -23.06 -17.86
N ILE A 84 -4.65 -21.97 -17.80
CA ILE A 84 -3.24 -21.97 -17.40
C ILE A 84 -3.15 -21.03 -16.21
N LYS A 85 -2.91 -21.56 -15.01
CA LYS A 85 -2.54 -20.75 -13.84
C LYS A 85 -1.13 -21.12 -13.42
N SER A 86 -0.32 -20.10 -13.16
CA SER A 86 1.01 -20.24 -12.58
C SER A 86 0.93 -20.80 -11.16
N ASN A 87 2.02 -21.41 -10.67
CA ASN A 87 2.17 -21.89 -9.29
C ASN A 87 2.18 -20.77 -8.22
N THR A 88 1.73 -19.56 -8.59
CA THR A 88 1.73 -18.35 -7.78
C THR A 88 0.71 -18.37 -6.63
N ILE A 89 -0.16 -19.39 -6.55
CA ILE A 89 -1.04 -19.60 -5.39
C ILE A 89 -0.25 -19.95 -4.12
N ILE A 90 0.95 -20.52 -4.29
CA ILE A 90 1.88 -20.83 -3.19
C ILE A 90 2.33 -19.54 -2.53
N ASP A 91 2.75 -18.56 -3.34
CA ASP A 91 3.20 -17.25 -2.87
C ASP A 91 2.11 -16.56 -2.02
N VAL A 92 0.84 -16.68 -2.42
CA VAL A 92 -0.31 -16.15 -1.65
C VAL A 92 -0.49 -16.92 -0.33
N ALA A 93 -0.36 -18.24 -0.36
CA ALA A 93 -0.52 -19.08 0.83
C ALA A 93 0.61 -18.85 1.85
N GLU A 94 1.84 -18.59 1.38
CA GLU A 94 2.97 -18.20 2.22
C GLU A 94 2.76 -16.80 2.83
N ILE A 95 2.29 -15.83 2.05
CA ILE A 95 1.94 -14.48 2.56
C ILE A 95 0.87 -14.56 3.67
N LEU A 96 -0.09 -15.48 3.53
CA LEU A 96 -1.15 -15.69 4.53
C LEU A 96 -0.70 -16.47 5.77
N GLY A 97 0.54 -16.97 5.79
CA GLY A 97 1.12 -17.65 6.95
C GLY A 97 0.64 -19.09 7.14
N PHE A 98 0.21 -19.76 6.07
CA PHE A 98 -0.14 -21.18 6.15
C PHE A 98 1.09 -22.06 6.39
N THR A 99 0.91 -23.18 7.08
CA THR A 99 1.98 -24.17 7.26
C THR A 99 2.24 -24.94 5.96
N PRO A 100 3.46 -25.47 5.74
CA PRO A 100 3.79 -26.20 4.52
C PRO A 100 2.83 -27.36 4.19
N GLU A 101 2.32 -28.06 5.20
CA GLU A 101 1.40 -29.18 5.02
C GLU A 101 0.02 -28.72 4.48
N ILE A 102 -0.39 -27.50 4.82
CA ILE A 102 -1.62 -26.88 4.31
C ILE A 102 -1.38 -26.33 2.91
N ILE A 103 -0.21 -25.75 2.66
CA ILE A 103 0.19 -25.27 1.32
C ILE A 103 0.16 -26.41 0.30
N ASP A 104 0.69 -27.59 0.64
CA ASP A 104 0.63 -28.77 -0.24
C ASP A 104 -0.81 -29.17 -0.56
N LYS A 105 -1.71 -29.13 0.43
CA LYS A 105 -3.13 -29.40 0.20
C LYS A 105 -3.78 -28.35 -0.69
N ILE A 106 -3.47 -27.07 -0.50
CA ILE A 106 -3.97 -25.97 -1.34
C ILE A 106 -3.47 -26.15 -2.77
N MET A 107 -2.20 -26.48 -2.98
CA MET A 107 -1.65 -26.77 -4.30
C MET A 107 -2.38 -27.93 -5.00
N GLN A 108 -2.63 -29.03 -4.28
CA GLN A 108 -3.36 -30.16 -4.83
C GLN A 108 -4.80 -29.79 -5.22
N GLN A 109 -5.50 -29.06 -4.35
CA GLN A 109 -6.86 -28.58 -4.64
C GLN A 109 -6.88 -27.60 -5.82
N TRP A 110 -5.89 -26.71 -5.89
CA TRP A 110 -5.72 -25.79 -7.01
C TRP A 110 -5.53 -26.54 -8.33
N HIS A 111 -4.72 -27.61 -8.32
CA HIS A 111 -4.52 -28.49 -9.47
C HIS A 111 -5.79 -29.27 -9.88
N ILE A 112 -6.60 -29.72 -8.91
CA ILE A 112 -7.86 -30.40 -9.20
C ILE A 112 -8.86 -29.47 -9.90
N LEU A 113 -8.93 -28.18 -9.50
CA LEU A 113 -9.76 -27.20 -10.18
C LEU A 113 -9.38 -27.06 -11.66
N HIS A 114 -8.09 -27.15 -11.99
CA HIS A 114 -7.61 -27.16 -13.38
C HIS A 114 -8.09 -28.38 -14.18
N ILE A 115 -8.00 -29.56 -13.58
CA ILE A 115 -8.37 -30.81 -14.26
C ILE A 115 -9.89 -30.87 -14.50
N ASN A 116 -10.70 -30.44 -13.53
CA ASN A 116 -12.15 -30.53 -13.65
C ASN A 116 -12.74 -29.50 -14.63
N ILE A 117 -12.17 -28.30 -14.74
CA ILE A 117 -12.63 -27.32 -15.75
C ILE A 117 -12.42 -27.86 -17.17
N ASN A 118 -11.30 -28.55 -17.44
CA ASN A 118 -11.04 -29.18 -18.74
C ASN A 118 -11.95 -30.37 -19.06
N LYS A 119 -12.58 -31.01 -18.05
CA LYS A 119 -13.51 -32.14 -18.27
C LYS A 119 -14.94 -31.71 -18.57
N VAL A 120 -15.34 -30.49 -18.21
CA VAL A 120 -16.70 -29.96 -18.44
C VAL A 120 -16.82 -29.30 -19.83
N ALA A 121 -15.71 -29.09 -20.53
CA ALA A 121 -15.65 -28.45 -21.85
C ALA A 121 -15.79 -29.41 -23.06
N PHE A 122 -16.25 -30.65 -22.86
CA PHE A 122 -16.51 -31.64 -23.92
C PHE A 122 -17.95 -32.14 -23.88
#